data_AF-A0AA43LK01-F1
#
_entry.id   AF-A0AA43LK01-F1
#
_cell.length_a   1.000
_cell.length_b   1.000
_cell.length_c   1.000
_cell.angle_alpha   90.00
_cell.angle_beta   90.00
_cell.angle_gamma   90.00
#
_symmetry.space_group_name_H-M   'P 1'
#
loop_
_entity.id
_entity.type
_entity.pdbx_description
1 polymer ?
#
loop_
_entity_poly.entity_id
_entity_poly.type
_entity_poly.pdbx_seq_one_letter_code
_entity_poly.pdbx_strand_id
1 'polypeptide(L)'
;MARKKKIAMDKTRVTGKTAKKATTERYVKENSFSADQLIDAWSKGIQQGSGIPNMFNEAFSLLMSSTSIIVDFYNKNLTKADCSSLFMRVLPCKVNFIAAISKDLYFDDERSKPIYLASAKITQQNPAISISFMPYTDDKSINIASLNADDYVKIM
;
A
#
# COMPACT_ATOMS: atom_id res chain seq x y z
N MET A 1 50.62 40.02 50.87
CA MET A 1 51.47 40.21 49.67
C MET A 1 51.71 38.84 49.02
N ALA A 2 51.97 38.86 47.70
CA ALA A 2 52.36 37.75 46.82
C ALA A 2 51.26 36.80 46.26
N ARG A 3 50.88 37.10 45.01
CA ARG A 3 50.27 36.20 44.00
C ARG A 3 51.29 35.14 43.51
N LYS A 4 50.79 33.97 43.07
CA LYS A 4 51.06 33.26 41.77
C LYS A 4 50.46 31.83 41.84
N LYS A 5 49.34 31.54 41.15
CA LYS A 5 49.16 31.00 39.77
C LYS A 5 49.85 29.66 39.46
N LYS A 6 49.04 28.62 39.20
CA LYS A 6 49.16 27.56 38.14
C LYS A 6 47.87 26.70 38.22
N ILE A 7 46.87 26.89 37.34
CA ILE A 7 46.65 26.26 36.01
C ILE A 7 46.66 24.73 36.04
N ALA A 8 45.45 24.15 35.93
CA ALA A 8 45.04 22.89 35.27
C ALA A 8 43.63 22.60 35.82
N MET A 9 42.58 22.21 35.09
CA MET A 9 42.48 21.62 33.79
C MET A 9 41.04 21.87 33.30
N ASP A 10 40.94 22.22 32.04
CA ASP A 10 39.70 22.38 31.28
C ASP A 10 38.91 21.05 31.26
N LYS A 11 37.67 21.08 31.73
CA LYS A 11 36.63 20.15 31.30
C LYS A 11 35.40 20.97 30.94
N THR A 12 35.51 21.63 29.81
CA THR A 12 34.38 22.12 29.04
C THR A 12 33.33 21.01 29.00
N ARG A 13 32.18 21.28 29.62
CA ARG A 13 30.98 20.46 29.58
C ARG A 13 30.51 20.42 28.12
N VAL A 14 30.98 19.41 27.38
CA VAL A 14 30.49 19.16 26.02
C VAL A 14 29.02 18.80 26.13
N THR A 15 28.24 19.71 25.57
CA THR A 15 26.85 19.63 25.18
C THR A 15 26.47 18.26 24.61
N GLY A 16 25.77 17.46 25.41
CA GLY A 16 24.86 16.43 24.91
C GLY A 16 23.47 17.01 24.71
N LYS A 17 23.33 18.07 23.90
CA LYS A 17 22.03 18.34 23.27
C LYS A 17 21.85 17.19 22.30
N THR A 18 21.03 16.22 22.66
CA THR A 18 20.47 15.26 21.70
C THR A 18 20.00 16.08 20.52
N ALA A 19 20.71 15.97 19.40
CA ALA A 19 20.20 16.43 18.14
C ALA A 19 18.88 15.70 17.97
N LYS A 20 17.77 16.41 18.19
CA LYS A 20 16.49 16.01 17.62
C LYS A 20 16.81 15.85 16.14
N LYS A 21 16.96 14.60 15.68
CA LYS A 21 16.89 14.32 14.24
C LYS A 21 15.61 14.99 13.82
N ALA A 22 15.75 16.05 13.02
CA ALA A 22 14.63 16.68 12.37
C ALA A 22 13.92 15.54 11.65
N THR A 23 12.78 15.12 12.19
CA THR A 23 11.84 14.28 11.49
C THR A 23 11.47 15.09 10.28
N THR A 24 12.12 14.79 9.16
CA THR A 24 11.68 15.22 7.86
C THR A 24 10.28 14.65 7.76
N GLU A 25 9.27 15.49 7.94
CA GLU A 25 7.88 15.15 7.66
C GLU A 25 7.87 14.72 6.20
N ARG A 26 7.89 13.39 6.00
CA ARG A 26 7.75 12.80 4.68
C ARG A 26 6.36 13.23 4.24
N TYR A 27 6.32 14.07 3.22
CA TYR A 27 5.12 14.36 2.45
C TYR A 27 4.63 13.03 1.87
N VAL A 28 3.77 12.33 2.61
CA VAL A 28 3.04 11.18 2.08
C VAL A 28 1.97 11.77 1.19
N LYS A 29 2.26 11.76 -0.11
CA LYS A 29 1.27 12.10 -1.12
C LYS A 29 0.12 11.11 -0.94
N GLU A 30 -1.09 11.59 -0.67
CA GLU A 30 -2.30 10.76 -0.69
C GLU A 30 -2.27 9.96 -2.01
N ASN A 31 -2.36 8.63 -1.89
CA ASN A 31 -2.22 7.63 -2.97
C ASN A 31 -0.80 7.11 -3.28
N SER A 32 0.14 7.13 -2.33
CA SER A 32 1.45 6.46 -2.49
C SER A 32 1.80 5.58 -1.29
N PHE A 33 2.31 4.37 -1.54
CA PHE A 33 2.87 3.51 -0.50
C PHE A 33 4.14 4.17 0.05
N SER A 34 4.20 4.36 1.36
CA SER A 34 5.44 4.81 1.99
C SER A 34 6.50 3.72 1.88
N ALA A 35 7.78 4.12 1.77
CA ALA A 35 8.90 3.18 1.72
C ALA A 35 8.89 2.24 2.95
N ASP A 36 8.44 2.72 4.10
CA ASP A 36 8.39 1.94 5.34
C ASP A 36 7.31 0.83 5.27
N GLN A 37 6.18 1.09 4.61
CA GLN A 37 5.14 0.07 4.38
C GLN A 37 5.60 -1.02 3.42
N LEU A 38 6.37 -0.67 2.39
CA LEU A 38 6.96 -1.62 1.45
C LEU A 38 8.03 -2.50 2.16
N ILE A 39 8.83 -1.90 3.05
CA ILE A 39 9.83 -2.61 3.86
C ILE A 39 9.17 -3.56 4.88
N ASP A 40 8.07 -3.15 5.51
CA ASP A 40 7.32 -3.97 6.47
C ASP A 40 6.67 -5.18 5.77
N ALA A 41 6.02 -4.97 4.62
CA ALA A 41 5.46 -6.04 3.80
C ALA A 41 6.52 -7.07 3.38
N TRP A 42 7.72 -6.60 3.02
CA TRP A 42 8.84 -7.46 2.67
C TRP A 42 9.40 -8.24 3.86
N SER A 43 9.58 -7.58 5.01
CA SER A 43 10.13 -8.21 6.21
C SER A 43 9.25 -9.37 6.69
N LYS A 44 7.93 -9.20 6.57
CA LYS A 44 6.95 -10.25 6.85
C LYS A 44 6.98 -11.37 5.80
N GLY A 45 7.14 -11.03 4.52
CA GLY A 45 7.27 -12.02 3.44
C GLY A 45 8.53 -12.89 3.51
N ILE A 46 9.69 -12.29 3.85
CA ILE A 46 10.97 -13.01 3.97
C ILE A 46 11.00 -13.96 5.18
N GLN A 47 10.39 -13.59 6.30
CA GLN A 47 10.32 -14.46 7.47
C GLN A 47 9.54 -15.76 7.20
N GLN A 48 8.69 -15.79 6.17
CA GLN A 48 7.87 -16.94 5.83
C GLN A 48 8.42 -17.82 4.69
N GLY A 49 9.51 -17.44 4.02
CA GLY A 49 10.04 -18.24 2.90
C GLY A 49 11.46 -17.88 2.48
N SER A 50 12.35 -18.87 2.56
CA SER A 50 13.73 -18.81 2.05
C SER A 50 13.77 -18.68 0.52
N GLY A 51 14.43 -17.62 0.03
CA GLY A 51 14.79 -17.38 -1.39
C GLY A 51 13.65 -16.72 -2.18
N ILE A 52 13.82 -15.60 -2.89
CA ILE A 52 14.71 -15.42 -4.04
C ILE A 52 14.68 -13.91 -4.43
N PRO A 53 15.82 -13.21 -4.52
CA PRO A 53 15.87 -11.79 -4.93
C PRO A 53 15.21 -11.47 -6.28
N ASN A 54 15.18 -12.43 -7.20
CA ASN A 54 14.55 -12.25 -8.52
C ASN A 54 13.01 -12.16 -8.44
N MET A 55 12.38 -12.92 -7.53
CA MET A 55 10.94 -12.83 -7.31
C MET A 55 10.53 -11.47 -6.75
N PHE A 56 11.42 -10.79 -6.01
CA PHE A 56 11.17 -9.44 -5.54
C PHE A 56 11.12 -8.43 -6.68
N ASN A 57 12.10 -8.46 -7.59
CA ASN A 57 12.13 -7.53 -8.73
C ASN A 57 10.93 -7.74 -9.66
N GLU A 58 10.54 -9.00 -9.88
CA GLU A 58 9.36 -9.35 -10.67
C GLU A 58 8.07 -8.89 -9.99
N ALA A 59 7.89 -9.18 -8.69
CA ALA A 59 6.73 -8.74 -7.93
C ALA A 59 6.63 -7.21 -7.84
N PHE A 60 7.77 -6.52 -7.67
CA PHE A 60 7.84 -5.06 -7.63
C PHE A 60 7.51 -4.44 -8.99
N SER A 61 8.07 -4.98 -10.09
CA SER A 61 7.75 -4.54 -11.45
C SER A 61 6.25 -4.75 -11.77
N LEU A 62 5.71 -5.90 -11.36
CA LEU A 62 4.30 -6.20 -11.51
C LEU A 62 3.41 -5.28 -10.66
N LEU A 63 3.80 -4.97 -9.42
CA LEU A 63 3.12 -4.00 -8.56
C LEU A 63 3.07 -2.63 -9.22
N MET A 64 4.20 -2.12 -9.71
CA MET A 64 4.27 -0.79 -10.32
C MET A 64 3.42 -0.70 -11.60
N SER A 65 3.49 -1.71 -12.47
CA SER A 65 2.70 -1.74 -13.71
C SER A 65 1.20 -1.90 -13.43
N SER A 66 0.82 -2.77 -12.50
CA SER A 66 -0.58 -2.98 -12.12
C SER A 66 -1.20 -1.78 -11.41
N THR A 67 -0.41 -1.03 -10.63
CA THR A 67 -0.89 0.18 -9.92
C THR A 67 -1.37 1.24 -10.91
N SER A 68 -0.64 1.50 -11.99
CA SER A 68 -1.09 2.47 -13.00
C SER A 68 -2.40 2.04 -13.66
N ILE A 69 -2.52 0.74 -13.98
CA ILE A 69 -3.72 0.19 -14.63
C ILE A 69 -4.92 0.26 -13.69
N ILE A 70 -4.76 -0.09 -12.42
CA ILE A 70 -5.86 -0.10 -11.47
C ILE A 70 -6.30 1.31 -11.08
N VAL A 71 -5.38 2.27 -10.97
CA VAL A 71 -5.72 3.69 -10.74
C VAL A 71 -6.56 4.22 -11.90
N ASP A 72 -6.17 3.90 -13.13
CA ASP A 72 -6.94 4.26 -14.33
C ASP A 72 -8.33 3.63 -14.33
N PHE A 73 -8.41 2.34 -14.00
CA PHE A 73 -9.67 1.61 -13.87
C PHE A 73 -10.57 2.25 -12.81
N TYR A 74 -10.00 2.55 -11.64
CA TYR A 74 -10.70 3.16 -10.51
C TYR A 74 -11.29 4.51 -10.91
N ASN A 75 -10.48 5.41 -11.47
CA ASN A 75 -10.90 6.74 -11.85
C ASN A 75 -11.94 6.77 -12.99
N LYS A 76 -11.88 5.80 -13.92
CA LYS A 76 -12.78 5.76 -15.07
C LYS A 76 -14.10 5.03 -14.77
N ASN A 77 -14.06 4.00 -13.91
CA ASN A 77 -15.17 3.06 -13.74
C ASN A 77 -15.67 2.97 -12.29
N LEU A 78 -14.81 3.04 -11.28
CA LEU A 78 -15.19 2.78 -9.88
C LEU A 78 -15.62 4.03 -9.10
N THR A 79 -15.01 5.19 -9.35
CA THR A 79 -15.42 6.46 -8.73
C THR A 79 -16.85 6.87 -9.07
N LYS A 80 -17.33 6.49 -10.26
CA LYS A 80 -18.72 6.75 -10.71
C LYS A 80 -19.72 5.72 -10.18
N ALA A 81 -19.24 4.69 -9.50
CA ALA A 81 -19.95 3.45 -9.27
C ALA A 81 -20.08 3.12 -7.77
N ASP A 82 -20.04 4.11 -6.88
CA ASP A 82 -20.10 3.93 -5.42
C ASP A 82 -19.17 2.79 -4.95
N CYS A 83 -17.90 2.87 -5.36
CA CYS A 83 -16.87 2.01 -4.80
C CYS A 83 -16.44 2.59 -3.44
N SER A 84 -16.68 1.86 -2.35
CA SER A 84 -16.27 2.29 -1.00
C SER A 84 -14.77 2.10 -0.79
N SER A 85 -14.23 0.97 -1.21
CA SER A 85 -12.83 0.61 -0.94
C SER A 85 -12.27 -0.31 -2.02
N LEU A 86 -10.96 -0.19 -2.25
CA LEU A 86 -10.20 -1.08 -3.13
C LEU A 86 -9.12 -1.77 -2.31
N PHE A 87 -9.03 -3.09 -2.45
CA PHE A 87 -8.05 -3.92 -1.77
C PHE A 87 -7.12 -4.59 -2.76
N MET A 88 -5.87 -4.79 -2.39
CA MET A 88 -4.83 -5.37 -3.23
C MET A 88 -4.06 -6.46 -2.48
N ARG A 89 -3.78 -7.56 -3.17
CA ARG A 89 -2.86 -8.62 -2.74
C ARG A 89 -1.85 -8.88 -3.84
N VAL A 90 -0.57 -8.90 -3.48
CA VAL A 90 0.54 -9.19 -4.41
C VAL A 90 1.03 -10.62 -4.18
N LEU A 91 1.06 -11.39 -5.25
CA LEU A 91 1.62 -12.75 -5.33
C LEU A 91 2.82 -12.71 -6.30
N PRO A 92 3.73 -13.70 -6.26
CA PRO A 92 4.96 -13.67 -7.06
C PRO A 92 4.78 -13.39 -8.56
N CYS A 93 3.69 -13.86 -9.17
CA CYS A 93 3.40 -13.66 -10.59
C CYS A 93 2.01 -13.06 -10.85
N LYS A 94 1.35 -12.54 -9.81
CA LYS A 94 -0.04 -12.08 -9.93
C LYS A 94 -0.35 -10.98 -8.94
N VAL A 95 -1.19 -10.02 -9.32
CA VAL A 95 -1.79 -9.03 -8.43
C VAL A 95 -3.29 -9.20 -8.47
N ASN A 96 -3.89 -9.38 -7.30
CA ASN A 96 -5.32 -9.50 -7.14
C ASN A 96 -5.88 -8.22 -6.54
N PHE A 97 -6.96 -7.72 -7.12
CA PHE A 97 -7.73 -6.60 -6.63
C PHE A 97 -9.13 -7.05 -6.25
N ILE A 98 -9.64 -6.50 -5.15
CA ILE A 98 -11.04 -6.61 -4.75
C ILE A 98 -11.60 -5.20 -4.64
N ALA A 99 -12.58 -4.87 -5.48
CA ALA A 99 -13.35 -3.63 -5.38
C ALA A 99 -14.62 -3.88 -4.55
N ALA A 100 -14.78 -3.17 -3.45
CA ALA A 100 -16.02 -3.13 -2.69
C ALA A 100 -16.98 -2.15 -3.34
N ILE A 101 -17.98 -2.66 -4.04
CA ILE A 101 -19.01 -1.88 -4.72
C ILE A 101 -20.36 -2.04 -4.03
N SER A 102 -21.23 -1.03 -4.12
CA SER A 102 -22.52 -1.09 -3.44
C SER A 102 -23.30 -2.32 -3.88
N LYS A 103 -24.01 -2.96 -2.93
CA LYS A 103 -24.83 -4.14 -3.19
C LYS A 103 -25.85 -3.88 -4.30
N ASP A 104 -26.44 -2.69 -4.32
CA ASP A 104 -27.43 -2.29 -5.32
C ASP A 104 -26.82 -2.21 -6.71
N LEU A 105 -25.56 -1.76 -6.83
CA LEU A 105 -24.85 -1.81 -8.10
C LEU A 105 -24.46 -3.25 -8.48
N TYR A 106 -23.95 -4.03 -7.52
CA TYR A 106 -23.43 -5.38 -7.77
C TYR A 106 -24.48 -6.30 -8.41
N PHE A 107 -25.74 -6.18 -8.00
CA PHE A 107 -26.84 -7.01 -8.51
C PHE A 107 -27.67 -6.35 -9.61
N ASP A 108 -27.30 -5.14 -10.05
CA ASP A 108 -27.94 -4.45 -11.18
C ASP A 108 -27.14 -4.74 -12.45
N ASP A 109 -27.65 -5.64 -13.30
CA ASP A 109 -26.96 -6.07 -14.52
C ASP A 109 -26.66 -4.92 -15.48
N GLU A 110 -27.55 -3.93 -15.61
CA GLU A 110 -27.36 -2.82 -16.55
C GLU A 110 -26.25 -1.88 -16.08
N ARG A 111 -26.24 -1.58 -14.77
CA ARG A 111 -25.25 -0.65 -14.18
C ARG A 111 -23.91 -1.33 -13.91
N SER A 112 -23.90 -2.62 -13.58
CA SER A 112 -22.67 -3.38 -13.27
C SER A 112 -21.90 -3.81 -14.53
N LYS A 113 -22.62 -4.13 -15.61
CA LYS A 113 -22.03 -4.67 -16.85
C LYS A 113 -20.87 -3.84 -17.40
N PRO A 114 -20.93 -2.50 -17.49
CA PRO A 114 -19.78 -1.70 -17.96
C PRO A 114 -18.52 -1.92 -17.13
N ILE A 115 -18.66 -2.04 -15.80
CA ILE A 115 -17.55 -2.22 -14.86
C ILE A 115 -16.99 -3.63 -14.97
N TYR A 116 -17.86 -4.63 -15.03
CA TYR A 116 -17.47 -6.03 -15.20
C TYR A 116 -16.76 -6.25 -16.53
N LEU A 117 -17.28 -5.70 -17.63
CA LEU A 117 -16.64 -5.78 -18.95
C LEU A 117 -15.28 -5.06 -18.98
N ALA A 118 -15.18 -3.88 -18.37
CA ALA A 118 -13.91 -3.17 -18.26
C ALA A 118 -12.89 -3.96 -17.44
N SER A 119 -13.30 -4.57 -16.33
CA SER A 119 -12.43 -5.42 -15.50
C SER A 119 -11.96 -6.68 -16.25
N ALA A 120 -12.88 -7.35 -16.97
CA ALA A 120 -12.57 -8.52 -17.78
C ALA A 120 -11.57 -8.18 -18.89
N LYS A 121 -11.74 -7.03 -19.55
CA LYS A 121 -10.80 -6.54 -20.57
C LYS A 121 -9.41 -6.30 -19.97
N ILE A 122 -9.31 -5.72 -18.77
CA ILE A 122 -8.01 -5.52 -18.10
C ILE A 122 -7.34 -6.86 -17.81
N THR A 123 -8.06 -7.82 -17.23
CA THR A 123 -7.53 -9.15 -16.93
C THR A 123 -7.16 -9.93 -18.19
N GLN A 124 -7.90 -9.77 -19.29
CA GLN A 124 -7.56 -10.38 -20.58
C GLN A 124 -6.27 -9.79 -21.17
N GLN A 125 -6.11 -8.47 -21.11
CA GLN A 125 -4.93 -7.76 -21.62
C GLN A 125 -3.71 -7.93 -20.70
N ASN A 126 -3.93 -8.19 -19.41
CA ASN A 126 -2.90 -8.30 -18.39
C ASN A 126 -3.21 -9.54 -17.52
N PRO A 127 -2.84 -10.76 -17.96
CA PRO A 127 -3.19 -12.00 -17.24
C PRO A 127 -2.66 -12.09 -15.80
N ALA A 128 -1.63 -11.31 -15.48
CA ALA A 128 -1.10 -11.18 -14.13
C ALA A 128 -1.98 -10.30 -13.22
N ILE A 129 -3.04 -9.67 -13.73
CA ILE A 129 -3.97 -8.82 -12.96
C ILE A 129 -5.33 -9.52 -12.88
N SER A 130 -5.80 -9.73 -11.66
CA SER A 130 -7.17 -10.19 -11.40
C SER A 130 -7.95 -9.11 -10.69
N ILE A 131 -9.14 -8.80 -11.18
CA ILE A 131 -10.06 -7.87 -10.53
C ILE A 131 -11.31 -8.65 -10.16
N SER A 132 -11.69 -8.56 -8.90
CA SER A 132 -12.90 -9.18 -8.35
C SER A 132 -13.70 -8.13 -7.58
N PHE A 133 -14.97 -8.43 -7.34
CA PHE A 133 -15.90 -7.50 -6.73
C PHE A 133 -16.49 -8.14 -5.48
N MET A 134 -16.70 -7.33 -4.45
CA MET A 134 -17.49 -7.72 -3.28
C MET A 134 -18.62 -6.72 -3.10
N PRO A 135 -19.87 -7.19 -2.90
CA PRO A 135 -20.97 -6.30 -2.56
C PRO A 135 -20.81 -5.82 -1.12
N TYR A 136 -21.03 -4.52 -0.87
CA TYR A 136 -21.15 -3.98 0.48
C TYR A 136 -22.48 -3.24 0.66
N THR A 137 -22.98 -3.20 1.89
CA THR A 137 -24.17 -2.40 2.27
C THR A 137 -23.74 -1.15 3.03
N ASP A 138 -22.77 -1.29 3.92
CA ASP A 138 -22.10 -0.22 4.64
C ASP A 138 -20.63 -0.60 4.89
N ASP A 139 -19.81 0.33 5.38
CA ASP A 139 -18.40 0.06 5.64
C ASP A 139 -18.16 -1.05 6.70
N LYS A 140 -19.14 -1.33 7.56
CA LYS A 140 -19.06 -2.41 8.56
C LYS A 140 -19.32 -3.79 7.95
N SER A 141 -20.04 -3.85 6.83
CA SER A 141 -20.29 -5.09 6.08
C SER A 141 -19.04 -5.62 5.37
N ILE A 142 -18.00 -4.78 5.22
CA ILE A 142 -16.71 -5.21 4.68
C ILE A 142 -15.91 -5.90 5.81
N ASN A 143 -15.66 -7.20 5.67
CA ASN A 143 -14.87 -7.95 6.64
C ASN A 143 -13.36 -7.69 6.45
N ILE A 144 -12.91 -6.54 6.95
CA ILE A 144 -11.50 -6.11 6.91
C ILE A 144 -10.59 -7.12 7.63
N ALA A 145 -11.06 -7.75 8.70
CA ALA A 145 -10.27 -8.72 9.44
C ALA A 145 -9.92 -9.95 8.58
N SER A 146 -10.89 -10.48 7.82
CA SER A 146 -10.65 -11.57 6.88
C SER A 146 -9.77 -11.14 5.71
N LEU A 147 -9.98 -9.94 5.16
CA LEU A 147 -9.12 -9.41 4.10
C LEU A 147 -7.66 -9.29 4.55
N ASN A 148 -7.43 -8.78 5.76
CA ASN A 148 -6.09 -8.70 6.33
C ASN A 148 -5.49 -10.09 6.61
N ALA A 149 -6.30 -11.06 7.03
CA ALA A 149 -5.86 -12.45 7.22
C ALA A 149 -5.48 -13.15 5.91
N ASP A 150 -6.07 -12.72 4.79
CA ASP A 150 -5.78 -13.18 3.44
C ASP A 150 -4.70 -12.33 2.71
N ASP A 151 -3.94 -11.51 3.45
CA ASP A 151 -2.88 -10.61 2.95
C ASP A 151 -3.35 -9.52 1.98
N TYR A 152 -4.62 -9.12 2.03
CA TYR A 152 -5.11 -7.96 1.31
C TYR A 152 -4.82 -6.68 2.08
N VAL A 153 -4.39 -5.65 1.36
CA VAL A 153 -4.15 -4.30 1.88
C VAL A 153 -5.16 -3.35 1.24
N LYS A 154 -5.82 -2.51 2.05
CA LYS A 154 -6.65 -1.42 1.53
C LYS A 154 -5.77 -0.36 0.87
N ILE A 155 -6.08 0.01 -0.37
CA ILE A 155 -5.29 0.95 -1.18
C ILE A 155 -6.05 2.21 -1.57
N MET A 156 -7.39 2.18 -1.54
CA MET A 156 -8.30 3.32 -1.70
C MET A 156 -9.53 3.09 -0.83
#